data_AF-A0A931G376-F1
#
_entry.id   AF-A0A931G376-F1
#
_cell.length_a   1.000
_cell.length_b   1.000
_cell.length_c   1.000
_cell.angle_alpha   90.00
_cell.angle_beta   90.00
_cell.angle_gamma   90.00
#
_symmetry.space_group_name_H-M   'P 1'
#
loop_
_entity.id
_entity.type
_entity.pdbx_description
1 polymer ?
#
loop_
_entity_poly.entity_id
_entity_poly.type
_entity_poly.pdbx_seq_one_letter_code
_entity_poly.pdbx_strand_id
1 'polypeptide(L)'
;MSPAPTDLWWIGGSPCSGKSTVAGIIAAARDVPLYSCDDAFERHAAAGPTLKKVTAMNIGDRLAQPIEVQVGDVVRLYREEFPLILADLGNAGARVVEGAALLPELLAGIGVPREQAVWIVPTEEFQHRHYRQRAWAHELLASLARPDQAFTRWMRRDIAFARLVADQARDLGYPVIVVDGTTSATQVAAAVHELLSRPRA
;
A
#
# COMPACT_ATOMS: atom_id res chain seq x y z
N MET A 1 4.08 2.51 -24.76
CA MET A 1 4.10 2.02 -23.37
C MET A 1 5.10 0.88 -23.34
N SER A 2 6.16 0.97 -22.53
CA SER A 2 7.13 -0.11 -22.37
C SER A 2 6.47 -1.29 -21.64
N PRO A 3 6.81 -2.55 -21.95
CA PRO A 3 6.29 -3.70 -21.21
C PRO A 3 6.67 -3.60 -19.73
N ALA A 4 5.84 -4.14 -18.84
CA ALA A 4 6.17 -4.25 -17.42
C ALA A 4 7.53 -4.97 -17.24
N PRO A 5 8.40 -4.51 -16.33
CA PRO A 5 9.66 -5.21 -16.06
C PRO A 5 9.35 -6.64 -15.64
N THR A 6 9.97 -7.61 -16.31
CA THR A 6 9.57 -9.00 -16.19
C THR A 6 9.87 -9.56 -14.80
N ASP A 7 10.90 -9.09 -14.09
CA ASP A 7 11.38 -9.73 -12.85
C ASP A 7 10.85 -9.14 -11.53
N LEU A 8 9.66 -8.54 -11.54
CA LEU A 8 9.09 -7.87 -10.37
C LEU A 8 7.94 -8.65 -9.74
N TRP A 9 7.92 -8.69 -8.41
CA TRP A 9 6.80 -9.19 -7.62
C TRP A 9 6.17 -8.05 -6.83
N TRP A 10 4.88 -7.83 -7.02
CA TRP A 10 4.17 -6.68 -6.50
C TRP A 10 3.27 -7.08 -5.32
N ILE A 11 3.46 -6.42 -4.19
CA ILE A 11 2.66 -6.61 -2.98
C ILE A 11 2.00 -5.29 -2.65
N GLY A 12 0.78 -5.11 -3.18
CA GLY A 12 -0.06 -3.96 -2.86
C GLY A 12 -0.83 -4.19 -1.56
N GLY A 13 -1.54 -3.16 -1.12
CA GLY A 13 -2.41 -3.29 0.04
C GLY A 13 -2.72 -1.96 0.71
N SER A 14 -3.45 -2.02 1.81
CA SER A 14 -3.72 -0.85 2.64
C SER A 14 -2.76 -0.79 3.84
N PRO A 15 -2.63 0.38 4.50
CA PRO A 15 -1.93 0.47 5.77
C PRO A 15 -2.42 -0.57 6.79
N CYS A 16 -1.50 -1.04 7.63
CA CYS A 16 -1.73 -2.03 8.70
C CYS A 16 -2.15 -3.44 8.29
N SER A 17 -1.98 -3.83 7.02
CA SER A 17 -2.19 -5.22 6.59
C SER A 17 -1.01 -6.17 6.88
N GLY A 18 0.13 -5.65 7.37
CA GLY A 18 1.34 -6.45 7.54
C GLY A 18 2.14 -6.67 6.24
N LYS A 19 1.76 -5.99 5.15
CA LYS A 19 2.41 -6.06 3.82
C LYS A 19 3.94 -5.99 3.87
N SER A 20 4.52 -5.03 4.60
CA SER A 20 5.98 -4.82 4.62
C SER A 20 6.71 -5.99 5.28
N THR A 21 6.12 -6.58 6.34
CA THR A 21 6.67 -7.79 6.98
C THR A 21 6.61 -8.98 6.03
N VAL A 22 5.47 -9.18 5.35
CA VAL A 22 5.30 -10.26 4.38
C VAL A 22 6.26 -10.08 3.20
N ALA A 23 6.37 -8.87 2.66
CA ALA A 23 7.26 -8.55 1.54
C ALA A 23 8.74 -8.79 1.89
N GLY A 24 9.16 -8.45 3.11
CA GLY A 24 10.51 -8.77 3.60
C GLY A 24 10.79 -10.27 3.65
N ILE A 25 9.82 -11.08 4.12
CA ILE A 25 9.94 -12.55 4.11
C ILE A 25 10.06 -13.09 2.67
N ILE A 26 9.24 -12.58 1.76
CA ILE A 26 9.23 -12.99 0.34
C ILE A 26 10.55 -12.62 -0.35
N ALA A 27 11.06 -11.41 -0.11
CA ALA A 27 12.31 -10.91 -0.67
C ALA A 27 13.50 -11.77 -0.19
N ALA A 28 13.59 -12.03 1.12
CA ALA A 28 14.61 -12.88 1.70
C ALA A 28 14.55 -14.32 1.16
N ALA A 29 13.34 -14.91 1.05
CA ALA A 29 13.17 -16.27 0.53
C ALA A 29 13.52 -16.40 -0.97
N ARG A 30 13.48 -15.30 -1.73
CA ARG A 30 13.82 -15.26 -3.16
C ARG A 30 15.25 -14.77 -3.43
N ASP A 31 15.98 -14.34 -2.40
CA ASP A 31 17.31 -13.72 -2.51
C ASP A 31 17.31 -12.51 -3.46
N VAL A 32 16.31 -11.64 -3.32
CA VAL A 32 16.16 -10.41 -4.12
C VAL A 32 15.93 -9.18 -3.24
N PRO A 33 16.30 -7.97 -3.68
CA PRO A 33 16.04 -6.75 -2.93
C PRO A 33 14.54 -6.46 -2.77
N LEU A 34 14.20 -5.77 -1.67
CA LEU A 34 12.90 -5.18 -1.42
C LEU A 34 12.90 -3.70 -1.79
N TYR A 35 11.93 -3.27 -2.57
CA TYR A 35 11.60 -1.86 -2.81
C TYR A 35 10.35 -1.50 -2.01
N SER A 36 10.49 -0.57 -1.06
CA SER A 36 9.40 0.01 -0.27
C SER A 36 8.97 1.33 -0.89
N CYS A 37 7.70 1.46 -1.29
CA CYS A 37 7.15 2.75 -1.72
C CYS A 37 7.19 3.77 -0.58
N ASP A 38 7.00 3.34 0.67
CA ASP A 38 7.04 4.23 1.83
C ASP A 38 8.44 4.87 2.00
N ASP A 39 9.51 4.13 1.72
CA ASP A 39 10.91 4.64 1.74
C ASP A 39 11.23 5.55 0.54
N ALA A 40 10.46 5.42 -0.55
CA ALA A 40 10.60 6.25 -1.74
C ALA A 40 9.82 7.55 -1.65
N PHE A 41 8.73 7.56 -0.87
CA PHE A 41 7.76 8.65 -0.79
C PHE A 41 8.39 10.02 -0.54
N GLU A 42 9.38 10.12 0.37
CA GLU A 42 10.05 11.39 0.67
C GLU A 42 10.74 12.00 -0.57
N ARG A 43 11.35 11.17 -1.41
CA ARG A 43 11.99 11.64 -2.66
C ARG A 43 10.95 12.09 -3.69
N HIS A 44 9.74 11.54 -3.62
CA HIS A 44 8.64 11.79 -4.57
C HIS A 44 7.70 12.92 -4.11
N ALA A 45 7.76 13.32 -2.84
CA ALA A 45 6.83 14.22 -2.15
C ALA A 45 6.56 15.59 -2.83
N ALA A 46 7.43 16.00 -3.76
CA ALA A 46 7.35 17.29 -4.47
C ALA A 46 6.97 17.17 -5.97
N ALA A 47 6.68 15.97 -6.47
CA ALA A 47 6.60 15.72 -7.90
C ALA A 47 5.26 16.08 -8.57
N GLY A 48 4.18 16.27 -7.79
CA GLY A 48 2.84 16.53 -8.32
C GLY A 48 1.99 17.49 -7.49
N PRO A 49 0.90 18.05 -8.05
CA PRO A 49 0.05 19.00 -7.35
C PRO A 49 -0.69 18.38 -6.16
N THR A 50 -1.17 17.13 -6.28
CA THR A 50 -1.84 16.45 -5.16
C THR A 50 -0.83 16.02 -4.11
N LEU A 51 0.34 15.51 -4.53
CA LEU A 51 1.47 15.25 -3.63
C LEU A 51 1.80 16.48 -2.78
N LYS A 52 2.05 17.63 -3.42
CA LYS A 52 2.33 18.90 -2.71
C LYS A 52 1.19 19.34 -1.81
N LYS A 53 -0.06 19.23 -2.27
CA LYS A 53 -1.25 19.57 -1.47
C LYS A 53 -1.30 18.73 -0.19
N VAL A 54 -1.15 17.42 -0.32
CA VAL A 54 -1.31 16.47 0.79
C VAL A 54 -0.12 16.52 1.74
N THR A 55 1.10 16.71 1.24
CA THR A 55 2.33 16.77 2.06
C THR A 55 2.49 18.12 2.78
N ALA A 56 2.00 19.22 2.20
CA ALA A 56 2.00 20.53 2.85
C ALA A 56 0.86 20.70 3.88
N MET A 57 -0.18 19.87 3.82
CA MET A 57 -1.33 19.94 4.72
C MET A 57 -1.00 19.31 6.07
N ASN A 58 -1.23 20.05 7.16
CA ASN A 58 -1.08 19.48 8.49
C ASN A 58 -2.12 18.36 8.72
N ILE A 59 -1.78 17.44 9.60
CA ILE A 59 -2.60 16.25 9.85
C ILE A 59 -4.00 16.57 10.39
N GLY A 60 -4.14 17.63 11.19
CA GLY A 60 -5.43 18.05 11.73
C GLY A 60 -6.41 18.43 10.62
N ASP A 61 -5.98 19.31 9.72
CA ASP A 61 -6.78 19.76 8.57
C ASP A 61 -7.07 18.62 7.61
N ARG A 62 -6.08 17.75 7.35
CA ARG A 62 -6.26 16.57 6.51
C ARG A 62 -7.35 15.65 7.06
N LEU A 63 -7.29 15.34 8.35
CA LEU A 63 -8.27 14.45 9.00
C LEU A 63 -9.64 15.11 9.18
N ALA A 64 -9.73 16.44 9.17
CA ALA A 64 -11.00 17.16 9.26
C ALA A 64 -11.82 17.10 7.97
N GLN A 65 -11.20 16.85 6.81
CA GLN A 65 -11.89 16.74 5.53
C GLN A 65 -12.90 15.58 5.48
N PRO A 66 -13.90 15.62 4.57
CA PRO A 66 -14.77 14.48 4.29
C PRO A 66 -13.96 13.23 3.90
N ILE A 67 -14.42 12.04 4.29
CA ILE A 67 -13.67 10.79 4.07
C ILE A 67 -13.45 10.53 2.59
N GLU A 68 -14.46 10.83 1.76
CA GLU A 68 -14.43 10.68 0.31
C GLU A 68 -13.35 11.57 -0.32
N VAL A 69 -13.18 12.78 0.20
CA VAL A 69 -12.12 13.70 -0.23
C VAL A 69 -10.75 13.15 0.16
N GLN A 70 -10.60 12.66 1.40
CA GLN A 70 -9.33 12.09 1.86
C GLN A 70 -8.93 10.86 1.04
N VAL A 71 -9.85 9.93 0.79
CA VAL A 71 -9.60 8.73 -0.02
C VAL A 71 -9.28 9.13 -1.47
N GLY A 72 -10.05 10.06 -2.05
CA GLY A 72 -9.81 10.56 -3.40
C GLY A 72 -8.45 11.24 -3.55
N ASP A 73 -8.02 12.01 -2.55
CA ASP A 73 -6.69 12.64 -2.52
C ASP A 73 -5.57 11.59 -2.42
N VAL A 74 -5.73 10.55 -1.58
CA VAL A 74 -4.77 9.45 -1.48
C VAL A 74 -4.63 8.70 -2.81
N VAL A 75 -5.74 8.36 -3.47
CA VAL A 75 -5.71 7.71 -4.79
C VAL A 75 -5.05 8.59 -5.84
N ARG A 76 -5.38 9.88 -5.89
CA ARG A 76 -4.73 10.84 -6.83
C ARG A 76 -3.23 10.98 -6.56
N LEU A 77 -2.84 11.08 -5.28
CA LEU A 77 -1.45 11.13 -4.86
C LEU A 77 -0.68 9.90 -5.33
N TYR A 78 -1.22 8.69 -5.15
CA TYR A 78 -0.55 7.47 -5.60
C TYR A 78 -0.46 7.36 -7.13
N ARG A 79 -1.44 7.90 -7.87
CA ARG A 79 -1.35 8.01 -9.33
C ARG A 79 -0.24 8.98 -9.78
N GLU A 80 0.00 10.05 -9.03
CA GLU A 80 1.11 10.98 -9.29
C GLU A 80 2.47 10.35 -8.91
N GLU A 81 2.51 9.54 -7.86
CA GLU A 81 3.73 8.88 -7.37
C GLU A 81 4.16 7.70 -8.26
N PHE A 82 3.22 6.92 -8.77
CA PHE A 82 3.50 5.65 -9.47
C PHE A 82 4.49 5.75 -10.64
N PRO A 83 4.45 6.76 -11.53
CA PRO A 83 5.47 6.92 -12.56
C PRO A 83 6.89 7.09 -12.01
N LEU A 84 7.04 7.67 -10.81
CA LEU A 84 8.33 7.87 -10.14
C LEU A 84 8.82 6.56 -9.52
N ILE A 85 7.91 5.76 -8.97
CA ILE A 85 8.21 4.39 -8.53
C ILE A 85 8.74 3.57 -9.72
N LEU A 86 8.08 3.64 -10.88
CA LEU A 86 8.56 2.96 -12.09
C LEU A 86 9.93 3.50 -12.55
N ALA A 87 10.17 4.81 -12.42
CA ALA A 87 11.47 5.40 -12.76
C ALA A 87 12.59 4.93 -11.82
N ASP A 88 12.33 4.84 -10.51
CA ASP A 88 13.26 4.30 -9.53
C ASP A 88 13.60 2.83 -9.81
N LEU A 89 12.60 2.04 -10.22
CA LEU A 89 12.77 0.63 -10.56
C LEU A 89 13.57 0.43 -11.85
N GLY A 90 13.36 1.29 -12.86
CA GLY A 90 14.13 1.31 -14.11
C GLY A 90 14.29 -0.07 -14.76
N ASN A 91 15.48 -0.35 -15.29
CA ASN A 91 15.88 -1.68 -15.79
C ASN A 91 16.51 -2.56 -14.70
N ALA A 92 16.37 -2.17 -13.44
CA ALA A 92 17.10 -2.81 -12.38
C ALA A 92 16.50 -4.22 -12.15
N GLY A 93 17.36 -5.21 -11.89
CA GLY A 93 16.98 -6.65 -11.89
C GLY A 93 15.91 -7.06 -10.86
N ALA A 94 15.71 -8.36 -10.70
CA ALA A 94 14.61 -8.92 -9.90
C ALA A 94 14.42 -8.29 -8.51
N ARG A 95 13.18 -7.93 -8.14
CA ARG A 95 12.84 -7.32 -6.83
C ARG A 95 11.42 -7.62 -6.40
N VAL A 96 11.21 -7.62 -5.08
CA VAL A 96 9.87 -7.45 -4.50
C VAL A 96 9.60 -5.96 -4.36
N VAL A 97 8.43 -5.50 -4.80
CA VAL A 97 7.97 -4.11 -4.69
C VAL A 97 6.73 -4.11 -3.81
N GLU A 98 6.72 -3.30 -2.75
CA GLU A 98 5.60 -3.23 -1.82
C GLU A 98 5.18 -1.80 -1.53
N GLY A 99 3.88 -1.57 -1.42
CA GLY A 99 3.39 -0.24 -1.08
C GLY A 99 1.88 -0.06 -1.25
N ALA A 100 1.33 0.91 -0.53
CA ALA A 100 -0.06 1.33 -0.75
C ALA A 100 -0.24 2.11 -2.06
N ALA A 101 0.85 2.66 -2.61
CA ALA A 101 0.89 3.30 -3.91
C ALA A 101 0.67 2.33 -5.10
N LEU A 102 0.83 1.03 -4.86
CA LEU A 102 0.62 -0.02 -5.87
C LEU A 102 -0.88 -0.30 -6.03
N LEU A 103 -1.58 0.65 -6.65
CA LEU A 103 -3.00 0.51 -6.92
C LEU A 103 -3.25 -0.53 -8.03
N PRO A 104 -4.29 -1.38 -7.92
CA PRO A 104 -4.56 -2.47 -8.86
C PRO A 104 -4.71 -2.04 -10.32
N GLU A 105 -5.41 -0.94 -10.59
CA GLU A 105 -5.58 -0.40 -11.94
C GLU A 105 -4.27 0.10 -12.56
N LEU A 106 -3.32 0.59 -11.76
CA LEU A 106 -2.02 1.05 -12.23
C LEU A 106 -1.15 -0.13 -12.67
N LEU A 107 -1.13 -1.22 -11.90
CA LEU A 107 -0.42 -2.45 -12.28
C LEU A 107 -1.09 -3.13 -13.50
N ALA A 108 -2.43 -3.17 -13.54
CA ALA A 108 -3.15 -3.65 -14.72
C ALA A 108 -2.85 -2.80 -15.96
N GLY A 109 -2.79 -1.47 -15.80
CA GLY A 109 -2.55 -0.53 -16.89
C GLY A 109 -1.20 -0.68 -17.57
N ILE A 110 -0.19 -1.23 -16.87
CA ILE A 110 1.12 -1.56 -17.45
C ILE A 110 1.25 -3.05 -17.82
N GLY A 111 0.19 -3.84 -17.65
CA GLY A 111 0.13 -5.24 -18.05
C GLY A 111 0.76 -6.22 -17.08
N VAL A 112 0.83 -5.91 -15.78
CA VAL A 112 1.34 -6.86 -14.77
C VAL A 112 0.42 -8.09 -14.70
N PRO A 113 0.94 -9.31 -14.94
CA PRO A 113 0.16 -10.54 -14.80
C PRO A 113 -0.33 -10.76 -13.38
N ARG A 114 -1.48 -11.44 -13.21
CA ARG A 114 -2.02 -11.74 -11.88
C ARG A 114 -1.10 -12.62 -11.03
N GLU A 115 -0.26 -13.42 -11.67
CA GLU A 115 0.73 -14.28 -11.02
C GLU A 115 1.95 -13.52 -10.49
N GLN A 116 2.04 -12.22 -10.74
CA GLN A 116 3.12 -11.35 -10.25
C GLN A 116 2.64 -10.36 -9.19
N ALA A 117 1.34 -10.26 -8.90
CA ALA A 117 0.81 -9.26 -7.99
C ALA A 117 -0.21 -9.86 -7.01
N VAL A 118 -0.18 -9.38 -5.77
CA VAL A 118 -1.15 -9.72 -4.73
C VAL A 118 -1.42 -8.50 -3.86
N TRP A 119 -2.65 -8.37 -3.39
CA TRP A 119 -3.03 -7.32 -2.44
C TRP A 119 -3.33 -7.90 -1.07
N ILE A 120 -2.78 -7.28 -0.03
CA ILE A 120 -3.02 -7.66 1.36
C ILE A 120 -3.76 -6.52 2.06
N VAL A 121 -4.96 -6.80 2.59
CA VAL A 121 -5.81 -5.81 3.27
C VAL A 121 -6.25 -6.35 4.64
N PRO A 122 -6.35 -5.51 5.68
CA PRO A 122 -6.83 -5.94 6.98
C PRO A 122 -8.37 -5.96 7.01
N THR A 123 -8.94 -6.76 7.90
CA THR A 123 -10.31 -6.53 8.36
C THR A 123 -10.38 -5.24 9.17
N GLU A 124 -11.57 -4.63 9.23
CA GLU A 124 -11.79 -3.38 9.95
C GLU A 124 -11.50 -3.52 11.43
N GLU A 125 -11.95 -4.62 12.04
CA GLU A 125 -11.72 -4.91 13.44
C GLU A 125 -10.22 -5.03 13.73
N PHE A 126 -9.48 -5.75 12.88
CA PHE A 126 -8.04 -5.89 13.02
C PHE A 126 -7.33 -4.54 12.88
N GLN A 127 -7.70 -3.74 11.88
CA GLN A 127 -7.11 -2.43 11.64
C GLN A 127 -7.30 -1.50 12.86
N HIS A 128 -8.52 -1.45 13.41
CA HIS A 128 -8.82 -0.68 14.61
C HIS A 128 -8.04 -1.15 15.84
N ARG A 129 -7.99 -2.47 16.08
CA ARG A 129 -7.27 -3.05 17.22
C ARG A 129 -5.77 -2.79 17.13
N HIS A 130 -5.19 -2.96 15.95
CA HIS A 130 -3.74 -2.84 15.74
C HIS A 130 -3.26 -1.39 15.82
N TYR A 131 -3.99 -0.44 15.22
CA TYR A 131 -3.62 0.98 15.31
C TYR A 131 -3.67 1.52 16.74
N ARG A 132 -4.64 1.08 17.55
CA ARG A 132 -4.74 1.47 18.96
C ARG A 132 -3.52 1.07 19.80
N GLN A 133 -2.75 0.08 19.37
CA GLN A 133 -1.58 -0.41 20.11
C GLN A 133 -0.29 0.35 19.74
N ARG A 134 -0.32 1.22 18.73
CA ARG A 134 0.88 1.89 18.19
C ARG A 134 1.11 3.23 18.88
N ALA A 135 2.18 3.34 19.66
CA ALA A 135 2.56 4.57 20.36
C ALA A 135 2.64 5.80 19.42
N TRP A 136 3.30 5.64 18.27
CA TRP A 136 3.44 6.72 17.28
C TRP A 136 2.11 7.25 16.74
N ALA A 137 1.06 6.40 16.65
CA ALA A 137 -0.25 6.83 16.16
C ALA A 137 -0.94 7.76 17.17
N HIS A 138 -0.72 7.51 18.46
CA HIS A 138 -1.19 8.38 19.54
C HIS A 138 -0.38 9.67 19.60
N GLU A 139 0.95 9.59 19.52
CA GLU A 139 1.85 10.74 19.51
C GLU A 139 1.54 11.70 18.36
N LEU A 140 1.29 11.16 17.16
CA LEU A 140 0.94 11.93 15.97
C LEU A 140 -0.34 12.76 16.14
N LEU A 141 -1.28 12.26 16.95
CA LEU A 141 -2.58 12.92 17.18
C LEU A 141 -2.61 13.70 18.51
N ALA A 142 -1.64 13.52 19.39
CA ALA A 142 -1.64 14.05 20.75
C ALA A 142 -1.72 15.59 20.81
N SER A 143 -1.20 16.28 19.79
CA SER A 143 -1.24 17.74 19.68
C SER A 143 -2.56 18.29 19.11
N LEU A 144 -3.48 17.43 18.66
CA LEU A 144 -4.77 17.84 18.10
C LEU A 144 -5.79 18.10 19.21
N ALA A 145 -6.67 19.09 19.01
CA ALA A 145 -7.71 19.43 19.98
C ALA A 145 -8.71 18.29 20.28
N ARG A 146 -8.90 17.35 19.35
CA ARG A 146 -9.83 16.22 19.45
C ARG A 146 -9.20 14.93 18.91
N PRO A 147 -8.23 14.33 19.62
CA PRO A 147 -7.43 13.22 19.13
C PRO A 147 -8.26 11.97 18.83
N ASP A 148 -9.23 11.62 19.67
CA ASP A 148 -10.10 10.45 19.45
C ASP A 148 -10.97 10.56 18.20
N GLN A 149 -11.46 11.76 17.91
CA GLN A 149 -12.24 12.03 16.70
C GLN A 149 -11.35 11.96 15.46
N ALA A 150 -10.13 12.52 15.54
CA ALA A 150 -9.14 12.44 14.47
C ALA A 150 -8.75 10.99 14.19
N PHE A 151 -8.50 10.19 15.23
CA PHE A 151 -8.23 8.75 15.12
C PHE A 151 -9.39 8.01 14.44
N THR A 152 -10.63 8.26 14.88
CA THR A 152 -11.82 7.64 14.29
C THR A 152 -11.95 7.96 12.80
N ARG A 153 -11.71 9.23 12.41
CA ARG A 153 -11.76 9.66 11.01
C ARG A 153 -10.64 9.04 10.19
N TRP A 154 -9.44 8.97 10.74
CA TRP A 154 -8.32 8.30 10.09
C TRP A 154 -8.64 6.82 9.84
N MET A 155 -9.15 6.10 10.84
CA MET A 155 -9.51 4.69 10.66
C MET A 155 -10.60 4.50 9.60
N ARG A 156 -11.64 5.36 9.59
CA ARG A 156 -12.67 5.34 8.53
C ARG A 156 -12.07 5.54 7.13
N ARG A 157 -11.10 6.44 6.99
CA ARG A 157 -10.39 6.65 5.72
C ARG A 157 -9.58 5.42 5.31
N ASP A 158 -8.83 4.82 6.22
CA ASP A 158 -8.00 3.64 5.90
C ASP A 158 -8.85 2.40 5.59
N ILE A 159 -9.98 2.24 6.27
CA ILE A 159 -10.99 1.20 5.97
C ILE A 159 -11.58 1.42 4.56
N ALA A 160 -11.99 2.64 4.25
CA ALA A 160 -12.57 2.98 2.96
C ALA A 160 -11.55 2.75 1.82
N PHE A 161 -10.28 3.12 2.03
CA PHE A 161 -9.21 2.83 1.10
C PHE A 161 -8.95 1.32 0.95
N ALA A 162 -8.89 0.57 2.04
CA ALA A 162 -8.71 -0.88 2.01
C ALA A 162 -9.80 -1.59 1.21
N ARG A 163 -11.07 -1.21 1.42
CA ARG A 163 -12.21 -1.72 0.65
C ARG A 163 -12.08 -1.39 -0.84
N LEU A 164 -11.81 -0.12 -1.18
CA LEU A 164 -11.63 0.34 -2.56
C LEU A 164 -10.56 -0.48 -3.30
N VAL A 165 -9.39 -0.66 -2.67
CA VAL A 165 -8.27 -1.39 -3.28
C VAL A 165 -8.57 -2.88 -3.40
N ALA A 166 -9.21 -3.48 -2.39
CA ALA A 166 -9.59 -4.89 -2.43
C ALA A 166 -10.64 -5.17 -3.51
N ASP A 167 -11.64 -4.31 -3.65
CA ASP A 167 -12.70 -4.48 -4.65
C ASP A 167 -12.14 -4.28 -6.05
N GLN A 168 -11.33 -3.24 -6.27
CA GLN A 168 -10.66 -3.02 -7.56
C GLN A 168 -9.73 -4.18 -7.94
N ALA A 169 -8.96 -4.74 -6.99
CA ALA A 169 -8.11 -5.89 -7.24
C ALA A 169 -8.92 -7.12 -7.67
N ARG A 170 -10.03 -7.41 -6.97
CA ARG A 170 -10.93 -8.53 -7.32
C ARG A 170 -11.56 -8.34 -8.69
N ASP A 171 -12.05 -7.15 -9.00
CA ASP A 171 -12.68 -6.83 -10.28
C ASP A 171 -11.71 -7.00 -11.46
N LEU A 172 -10.41 -6.74 -11.23
CA LEU A 172 -9.34 -6.94 -12.21
C LEU A 172 -8.78 -8.38 -12.21
N GLY A 173 -9.28 -9.26 -11.35
CA GLY A 173 -8.85 -10.66 -11.27
C GLY A 173 -7.53 -10.89 -10.54
N TYR A 174 -7.05 -9.92 -9.76
CA TYR A 174 -5.89 -10.08 -8.90
C TYR A 174 -6.23 -10.78 -7.58
N PRO A 175 -5.31 -11.60 -7.04
CA PRO A 175 -5.47 -12.19 -5.72
C PRO A 175 -5.52 -11.13 -4.61
N VAL A 176 -6.44 -11.32 -3.66
CA VAL A 176 -6.56 -10.51 -2.45
C VAL A 176 -6.52 -11.41 -1.23
N ILE A 177 -5.60 -11.12 -0.30
CA ILE A 177 -5.54 -11.77 1.02
C ILE A 177 -6.10 -10.79 2.06
N VAL A 178 -7.13 -11.25 2.76
CA VAL A 178 -7.70 -10.51 3.90
C VAL A 178 -7.08 -11.04 5.18
N VAL A 179 -6.51 -10.15 6.00
CA VAL A 179 -5.90 -10.51 7.29
C VAL A 179 -6.72 -9.97 8.46
N ASP A 180 -6.97 -10.80 9.46
CA ASP A 180 -7.75 -10.47 10.66
C ASP A 180 -6.90 -10.49 11.95
N GLY A 181 -5.61 -10.76 11.82
CA GLY A 181 -4.66 -10.89 12.93
C GLY A 181 -4.62 -12.26 13.59
N THR A 182 -5.40 -13.24 13.12
CA THR A 182 -5.32 -14.64 13.59
C THR A 182 -4.24 -15.43 12.85
N THR A 183 -3.99 -15.07 11.59
CA THR A 183 -2.94 -15.66 10.74
C THR A 183 -1.60 -14.96 10.96
N SER A 184 -0.54 -15.73 11.22
CA SER A 184 0.80 -15.18 11.38
C SER A 184 1.37 -14.63 10.06
N ALA A 185 2.31 -13.69 10.15
CA ALA A 185 2.96 -13.12 8.96
C ALA A 185 3.65 -14.20 8.08
N THR A 186 4.22 -15.24 8.69
CA THR A 186 4.84 -16.36 7.97
C THR A 186 3.81 -17.18 7.19
N GLN A 187 2.62 -17.40 7.75
CA GLN A 187 1.54 -18.10 7.04
C GLN A 187 0.99 -17.26 5.88
N VAL A 188 0.82 -15.94 6.08
CA VAL A 188 0.45 -15.03 4.99
C VAL A 188 1.53 -15.03 3.90
N ALA A 189 2.81 -15.01 4.28
CA ALA A 189 3.91 -15.10 3.32
C ALA A 189 3.92 -16.43 2.55
N ALA A 190 3.58 -17.55 3.17
CA ALA A 190 3.44 -18.82 2.47
C ALA A 190 2.33 -18.75 1.39
N ALA A 191 1.15 -18.22 1.74
CA ALA A 191 0.06 -18.02 0.78
C ALA A 191 0.44 -17.05 -0.35
N VAL A 192 1.13 -15.95 -0.03
CA VAL A 192 1.67 -15.03 -1.04
C VAL A 192 2.68 -15.74 -1.95
N HIS A 193 3.55 -16.58 -1.39
CA HIS A 193 4.54 -17.33 -2.17
C HIS A 193 3.87 -18.25 -3.19
N GLU A 194 2.78 -18.93 -2.81
CA GLU A 194 2.02 -19.81 -3.71
C GLU A 194 1.31 -19.06 -4.84
N LEU A 195 0.82 -17.85 -4.56
CA LEU A 195 0.16 -16.99 -5.56
C LEU A 195 1.15 -16.37 -6.54
N LEU A 196 2.38 -16.10 -6.08
CA LEU A 196 3.41 -15.42 -6.86
C LEU A 196 4.31 -16.42 -7.59
N SER A 197 4.13 -16.54 -8.90
CA SER A 197 4.99 -17.36 -9.76
C SER A 197 6.37 -16.71 -9.95
N ARG A 198 7.35 -17.51 -10.36
CA ARG A 198 8.56 -16.93 -10.94
C ARG A 198 8.18 -16.18 -12.23
N PRO A 199 8.68 -14.97 -12.43
CA PRO A 199 8.48 -14.27 -13.67
C PRO A 199 9.05 -15.08 -14.83
N ARG A 200 8.31 -15.12 -15.94
CA ARG A 200 8.78 -15.81 -17.15
C ARG A 200 9.82 -14.90 -17.79
N ALA A 201 11.01 -15.46 -17.99
CA ALA A 201 12.11 -14.86 -18.75
C ALA A 201 11.73 -14.62 -20.22
#